data_AF-A0A958FR80-F1
#
_entry.id   AF-A0A958FR80-F1
#
_cell.length_a   1.000
_cell.length_b   1.000
_cell.length_c   1.000
_cell.angle_alpha   90.00
_cell.angle_beta   90.00
_cell.angle_gamma   90.00
#
_symmetry.space_group_name_H-M   'P 1'
#
loop_
_entity.id
_entity.type
_entity.pdbx_description
1 polymer ?
#
loop_
_entity_poly.entity_id
_entity_poly.type
_entity_poly.pdbx_seq_one_letter_code
_entity_poly.pdbx_strand_id
1 'polypeptide(L)'
;MSVHTDHQTKKPQELADRAIKLYTFLQELIQLQLKPVKHVNQYEKVFWLNNLPRESHVQSIFVNSRLNLQNSEYWLEISKPEIQNAPKPPFLLEKWLNSDHLSDFERQFPELLESIQISHGDDSKNTQKYEIKDVRSEVLPLWESYIADEWWPWQKKAKMSQPSQKLFSDLFSLYQRQEKFGEAYEVVMGFGCLLWKNADGETIQRHLFTVPVNVVFDADKSLIRISPSAEGLEFSL
;
A
#
# COMPACT_ATOMS: atom_id res chain seq x y z
N MET A 1 4.14 -66.49 47.74
CA MET A 1 4.47 -66.48 46.29
C MET A 1 3.54 -65.50 45.60
N SER A 2 4.03 -64.87 44.52
CA SER A 2 3.34 -63.90 43.64
C SER A 2 3.55 -62.42 43.98
N VAL A 3 4.79 -62.00 43.76
CA VAL A 3 5.14 -60.69 43.22
C VAL A 3 4.97 -60.78 41.70
N HIS A 4 4.07 -60.03 41.06
CA HIS A 4 4.19 -59.56 39.67
C HIS A 4 2.87 -58.91 39.18
N THR A 5 2.78 -57.58 39.28
CA THR A 5 2.06 -56.72 38.31
C THR A 5 2.28 -55.25 38.70
N ASP A 6 3.44 -54.68 38.36
CA ASP A 6 3.66 -53.22 38.48
C ASP A 6 4.57 -52.65 37.37
N HIS A 7 4.86 -53.45 36.33
CA HIS A 7 5.87 -53.11 35.32
C HIS A 7 5.30 -52.59 33.98
N GLN A 8 3.98 -52.63 33.75
CA GLN A 8 3.39 -52.25 32.45
C GLN A 8 2.83 -50.82 32.40
N THR A 9 2.47 -50.20 33.54
CA THR A 9 1.89 -48.86 33.62
C THR A 9 2.91 -47.71 33.66
N LYS A 10 4.16 -47.97 34.07
CA LYS A 10 5.23 -46.95 34.14
C LYS A 10 5.80 -46.52 32.78
N LYS A 11 5.93 -47.45 31.82
CA LYS A 11 6.52 -47.17 30.50
C LYS A 11 5.77 -46.11 29.67
N PRO A 12 4.42 -46.13 29.61
CA PRO A 12 3.66 -45.10 28.90
C PRO A 12 3.78 -43.71 29.55
N GLN A 13 3.80 -43.64 30.89
CA GLN A 13 3.98 -42.39 31.63
C GLN A 13 5.39 -41.82 31.45
N GLU A 14 6.44 -42.65 31.50
CA GLU A 14 7.82 -42.22 31.26
C GLU A 14 8.03 -41.69 29.83
N LEU A 15 7.36 -42.29 28.84
CA LEU A 15 7.37 -41.81 27.46
C LEU A 15 6.62 -40.49 27.31
N ALA A 16 5.47 -40.34 27.96
CA ALA A 16 4.72 -39.09 28.00
C ALA A 16 5.52 -37.96 28.66
N ASP A 17 6.16 -38.23 29.80
CA ASP A 17 7.00 -37.26 30.51
C ASP A 17 8.21 -36.83 29.68
N ARG A 18 8.83 -37.76 28.94
CA ARG A 18 9.91 -37.43 27.99
C ARG A 18 9.41 -36.59 26.82
N ALA A 19 8.23 -36.90 26.29
CA ALA A 19 7.63 -36.13 25.20
C ALA A 19 7.29 -34.70 25.66
N ILE A 20 6.73 -34.54 26.86
CA ILE A 20 6.45 -33.23 27.47
C ILE A 20 7.76 -32.44 27.64
N LYS A 21 8.81 -33.05 28.23
CA LYS A 21 10.10 -32.37 28.41
C LYS A 21 10.75 -31.95 27.09
N LEU A 22 10.68 -32.80 26.07
CA LEU A 22 11.18 -32.47 24.74
C LEU A 22 10.37 -31.32 24.11
N TYR A 23 9.05 -31.36 24.21
CA TYR A 23 8.18 -30.31 23.72
C TYR A 23 8.45 -28.97 24.44
N THR A 24 8.52 -28.97 25.76
CA THR A 24 8.87 -27.77 26.55
C THR A 24 10.25 -27.23 26.17
N PHE A 25 11.25 -28.10 26.02
CA PHE A 25 12.58 -27.69 25.59
C PHE A 25 12.56 -27.04 24.19
N LEU A 26 11.85 -27.65 23.22
CA LEU A 26 11.70 -27.09 21.89
C LEU A 26 10.96 -25.74 21.93
N GLN A 27 9.91 -25.63 22.73
CA GLN A 27 9.15 -24.39 22.92
C GLN A 27 10.03 -23.27 23.49
N GLU A 28 10.80 -23.54 24.55
CA GLU A 28 11.73 -22.57 25.15
C GLU A 28 12.85 -22.17 24.18
N LEU A 29 13.39 -23.13 23.44
CA LEU A 29 14.43 -22.87 22.43
C LEU A 29 13.90 -21.98 21.30
N ILE A 30 12.68 -22.24 20.82
CA ILE A 30 12.00 -21.39 19.83
C ILE A 30 11.76 -19.98 20.41
N GLN A 31 11.27 -19.87 21.65
CA GLN A 31 11.03 -18.57 22.30
C GLN A 31 12.32 -17.74 22.48
N LEU A 32 13.47 -18.38 22.72
CA LEU A 32 14.76 -17.71 22.81
C LEU A 32 15.27 -17.21 21.44
N GLN A 33 14.91 -17.88 20.36
CA GLN A 33 15.31 -17.50 19.00
C GLN A 33 14.36 -16.45 18.40
N LEU A 34 13.08 -16.48 18.75
CA LEU A 34 12.10 -15.51 18.31
C LEU A 34 12.37 -14.17 18.97
N LYS A 35 12.72 -13.16 18.16
CA LYS A 35 12.76 -11.77 18.62
C LYS A 35 11.34 -11.23 18.57
N PRO A 36 10.67 -11.00 19.72
CA PRO A 36 9.32 -10.47 19.71
C PRO A 36 9.34 -9.08 19.07
N VAL A 37 8.40 -8.86 18.14
CA VAL A 37 8.20 -7.54 17.54
C VAL A 37 7.66 -6.61 18.63
N LYS A 38 8.46 -5.67 19.10
CA LYS A 38 8.06 -4.74 20.18
C LYS A 38 7.41 -3.47 19.65
N HIS A 39 7.61 -3.18 18.37
CA HIS A 39 7.19 -1.91 17.78
C HIS A 39 6.60 -2.12 16.39
N VAL A 40 5.47 -1.46 16.10
CA VAL A 40 4.72 -1.62 14.85
C VAL A 40 5.57 -1.37 13.60
N ASN A 41 6.58 -0.50 13.68
CA ASN A 41 7.49 -0.21 12.56
C ASN A 41 8.49 -1.34 12.25
N GLN A 42 8.53 -2.40 13.05
CA GLN A 42 9.37 -3.58 12.79
C GLN A 42 8.66 -4.59 11.88
N TYR A 43 7.34 -4.45 11.67
CA TYR A 43 6.65 -5.20 10.62
C TYR A 43 7.13 -4.75 9.25
N GLU A 44 7.21 -5.69 8.30
CA GLU A 44 7.73 -5.41 6.96
C GLU A 44 6.94 -4.30 6.24
N LYS A 45 5.61 -4.31 6.42
CA LYS A 45 4.73 -3.27 5.86
C LYS A 45 3.58 -2.98 6.81
N VAL A 46 3.29 -1.70 7.02
CA VAL A 46 2.23 -1.23 7.92
C VAL A 46 1.29 -0.31 7.15
N PHE A 47 0.00 -0.62 7.22
CA PHE A 47 -1.07 0.20 6.66
C PHE A 47 -1.95 0.73 7.76
N TRP A 48 -2.01 2.06 7.90
CA TRP A 48 -2.87 2.69 8.88
C TRP A 48 -4.27 2.90 8.29
N LEU A 49 -5.29 2.32 8.93
CA LEU A 49 -6.69 2.50 8.53
C LEU A 49 -7.14 3.97 8.57
N ASN A 50 -6.54 4.78 9.46
CA ASN A 50 -6.82 6.22 9.53
C ASN A 50 -6.33 7.01 8.29
N ASN A 51 -5.42 6.42 7.50
CA ASN A 51 -4.88 7.03 6.29
C ASN A 51 -5.63 6.59 5.03
N LEU A 52 -6.72 5.82 5.17
CA LEU A 52 -7.52 5.40 4.03
C LEU A 52 -8.08 6.64 3.30
N PRO A 53 -7.89 6.73 1.97
CA PRO A 53 -8.51 7.78 1.16
C PRO A 53 -10.03 7.74 1.33
N ARG A 54 -10.67 8.92 1.38
CA ARG A 54 -12.13 9.05 1.51
C ARG A 54 -12.84 9.14 0.16
N GLU A 55 -12.14 8.78 -0.91
CA GLU A 55 -12.64 8.89 -2.28
C GLU A 55 -13.56 7.73 -2.64
N SER A 56 -14.29 7.88 -3.75
CA SER A 56 -15.28 6.89 -4.22
C SER A 56 -14.73 5.48 -4.44
N HIS A 57 -13.44 5.36 -4.70
CA HIS A 57 -12.78 4.09 -5.02
C HIS A 57 -12.47 3.22 -3.79
N VAL A 58 -12.59 3.76 -2.58
CA VAL A 58 -12.27 3.06 -1.33
C VAL A 58 -13.53 2.91 -0.50
N GLN A 59 -13.91 1.67 -0.22
CA GLN A 59 -15.06 1.35 0.61
C GLN A 59 -14.62 0.54 1.82
N SER A 60 -14.92 1.04 3.00
CA SER A 60 -14.50 0.42 4.25
C SER A 60 -15.56 0.58 5.31
N ILE A 61 -15.77 -0.48 6.09
CA ILE A 61 -16.61 -0.45 7.28
C ILE A 61 -16.10 0.55 8.34
N PHE A 62 -14.82 0.94 8.28
CA PHE A 62 -14.18 1.84 9.25
C PHE A 62 -14.32 3.33 8.92
N VAL A 63 -14.54 3.67 7.63
CA VAL A 63 -14.49 5.06 7.15
C VAL A 63 -15.81 5.48 6.52
N ASN A 64 -16.43 4.62 5.71
CA ASN A 64 -17.63 4.90 4.94
C ASN A 64 -18.80 4.03 5.42
N SER A 65 -19.29 4.28 6.63
CA SER A 65 -20.41 3.55 7.25
C SER A 65 -21.77 3.72 6.55
N ARG A 66 -21.85 4.58 5.52
CA ARG A 66 -23.10 4.89 4.78
C ARG A 66 -23.43 3.88 3.69
N LEU A 67 -22.47 3.06 3.28
CA LEU A 67 -22.78 1.92 2.42
C LEU A 67 -23.27 0.78 3.30
N ASN A 68 -24.27 0.03 2.83
CA ASN A 68 -24.82 -1.18 3.49
C ASN A 68 -23.77 -2.33 3.53
N LEU A 69 -22.54 -2.04 3.96
CA LEU A 69 -21.47 -3.00 4.19
C LEU A 69 -21.64 -3.74 5.52
N GLN A 70 -22.65 -3.41 6.34
CA GLN A 70 -22.93 -4.16 7.57
C GLN A 70 -23.25 -5.65 7.31
N ASN A 71 -23.67 -5.98 6.08
CA ASN A 71 -23.86 -7.36 5.61
C ASN A 71 -22.80 -7.80 4.58
N SER A 72 -21.72 -7.02 4.42
CA SER A 72 -20.60 -7.37 3.53
C SER A 72 -19.64 -8.28 4.26
N GLU A 73 -19.23 -9.37 3.61
CA GLU A 73 -18.16 -10.26 4.10
C GLU A 73 -16.78 -9.56 4.10
N TYR A 74 -16.67 -8.42 3.43
CA TYR A 74 -15.43 -7.66 3.28
C TYR A 74 -15.39 -6.41 4.16
N TRP A 75 -14.26 -6.18 4.82
CA TRP A 75 -13.95 -5.01 5.65
C TRP A 75 -13.40 -3.82 4.86
N LEU A 76 -12.69 -4.10 3.77
CA LEU A 76 -12.15 -3.10 2.84
C LEU A 76 -12.34 -3.61 1.41
N GLU A 77 -12.85 -2.77 0.54
CA GLU A 77 -12.85 -2.95 -0.91
C GLU A 77 -12.21 -1.72 -1.53
N ILE A 78 -11.32 -1.93 -2.49
CA ILE A 78 -10.72 -0.87 -3.29
C ILE A 78 -10.75 -1.23 -4.76
N SER A 79 -11.24 -0.30 -5.56
CA SER A 79 -11.17 -0.39 -7.03
C SER A 79 -9.94 0.35 -7.55
N LYS A 80 -9.33 -0.18 -8.61
CA LYS A 80 -8.29 0.54 -9.34
C LYS A 80 -8.87 1.86 -9.89
N PRO A 81 -8.35 3.03 -9.50
CA PRO A 81 -8.84 4.28 -10.05
C PRO A 81 -8.43 4.43 -11.52
N GLU A 82 -9.28 5.08 -12.30
CA GLU A 82 -8.96 5.44 -13.68
C GLU A 82 -8.08 6.70 -13.69
N ILE A 83 -6.80 6.53 -14.04
CA ILE A 83 -5.89 7.66 -14.19
C ILE A 83 -5.97 8.15 -15.63
N GLN A 84 -6.50 9.35 -15.80
CA GLN A 84 -6.51 10.02 -17.09
C GLN A 84 -5.06 10.41 -17.47
N ASN A 85 -4.71 10.18 -18.74
CA ASN A 85 -3.44 10.66 -19.27
C ASN A 85 -3.39 12.18 -19.25
N ALA A 86 -2.19 12.74 -19.12
CA ALA A 86 -2.00 14.18 -19.23
C ALA A 86 -2.54 14.68 -20.57
N PRO A 87 -3.25 15.82 -20.60
CA PRO A 87 -3.75 16.40 -21.83
C PRO A 87 -2.57 16.76 -22.74
N LYS A 88 -2.76 16.60 -24.04
CA LYS A 88 -1.72 16.95 -25.03
C LYS A 88 -1.78 18.45 -25.30
N PRO A 89 -0.66 19.19 -25.19
CA PRO A 89 -0.65 20.60 -25.51
C PRO A 89 -0.88 20.82 -27.02
N PRO A 90 -1.39 22.00 -27.43
CA PRO A 90 -1.43 22.39 -28.83
C PRO A 90 -0.05 22.35 -29.49
N PHE A 91 0.03 21.99 -30.77
CA PHE A 91 1.29 21.79 -31.50
C PHE A 91 2.27 22.98 -31.39
N LEU A 92 1.76 24.20 -31.50
CA LEU A 92 2.57 25.41 -31.37
C LEU A 92 3.15 25.59 -29.96
N LEU A 93 2.45 25.09 -28.93
CA LEU A 93 2.86 25.19 -27.53
C LEU A 93 3.75 24.02 -27.08
N GLU A 94 3.57 22.84 -27.66
CA GLU A 94 4.25 21.60 -27.26
C GLU A 94 5.77 21.75 -27.15
N LYS A 95 6.39 22.41 -28.13
CA LYS A 95 7.85 22.63 -28.15
C LYS A 95 8.34 23.62 -27.10
N TRP A 96 7.47 24.53 -26.64
CA TRP A 96 7.79 25.54 -25.63
C TRP A 96 7.54 25.06 -24.21
N LEU A 97 6.98 23.87 -24.04
CA LEU A 97 6.76 23.28 -22.72
C LEU A 97 7.86 22.28 -22.39
N ASN A 98 8.26 22.24 -21.12
CA ASN A 98 9.09 21.14 -20.63
C ASN A 98 8.26 19.84 -20.61
N SER A 99 8.67 18.84 -21.40
CA SER A 99 7.98 17.55 -21.52
C SER A 99 7.84 16.82 -20.18
N ASP A 100 8.85 16.93 -19.30
CA ASP A 100 8.85 16.26 -18.00
C ASP A 100 7.80 16.87 -17.06
N HIS A 101 7.45 18.14 -17.27
CA HIS A 101 6.47 18.85 -16.45
C HIS A 101 5.03 18.60 -16.90
N LEU A 102 4.81 18.10 -18.12
CA LEU A 102 3.46 17.88 -18.66
C LEU A 102 2.68 16.82 -17.87
N SER A 103 3.36 15.75 -17.44
CA SER A 103 2.80 14.66 -16.64
C SER A 103 3.01 14.82 -15.13
N ASP A 104 3.70 15.88 -14.69
CA ASP A 104 3.97 16.13 -13.28
C ASP A 104 2.81 16.89 -12.64
N PHE A 105 1.83 16.14 -12.12
CA PHE A 105 0.67 16.72 -11.47
C PHE A 105 0.99 17.40 -10.13
N GLU A 106 2.17 17.20 -9.52
CA GLU A 106 2.52 17.83 -8.24
C GLU A 106 2.80 19.33 -8.40
N ARG A 107 3.29 19.74 -9.58
CA ARG A 107 3.61 21.14 -9.92
C ARG A 107 2.39 22.04 -9.93
N GLN A 108 2.59 23.36 -9.94
CA GLN A 108 1.49 24.30 -10.12
C GLN A 108 1.06 24.45 -11.59
N PHE A 109 2.00 24.33 -12.52
CA PHE A 109 1.81 24.31 -13.97
C PHE A 109 3.09 23.82 -14.67
N PRO A 110 3.03 23.33 -15.92
CA PRO A 110 4.17 23.06 -16.76
C PRO A 110 4.93 24.34 -17.10
N GLU A 111 6.25 24.26 -17.01
CA GLU A 111 7.13 25.40 -17.25
C GLU A 111 7.20 25.74 -18.74
N LEU A 112 7.13 27.03 -19.02
CA LEU A 112 7.30 27.61 -20.34
C LEU A 112 8.77 27.96 -20.56
N LEU A 113 9.40 27.35 -21.56
CA LEU A 113 10.82 27.48 -21.87
C LEU A 113 11.13 28.87 -22.45
N GLU A 114 12.26 29.45 -22.04
CA GLU A 114 12.70 30.76 -22.56
C GLU A 114 13.19 30.70 -24.01
N SER A 115 13.72 29.55 -24.43
CA SER A 115 14.19 29.33 -25.80
C SER A 115 14.09 27.86 -26.20
N ILE A 116 13.87 27.63 -27.49
CA ILE A 116 13.79 26.29 -28.09
C ILE A 116 14.76 26.20 -29.26
N GLN A 117 15.18 24.97 -29.57
CA GLN A 117 15.99 24.68 -30.75
C GLN A 117 15.19 23.75 -31.66
N ILE A 118 14.98 24.16 -32.91
CA ILE A 118 14.27 23.35 -33.90
C ILE A 118 15.26 22.98 -35.01
N SER A 119 15.44 21.68 -35.23
CA SER A 119 16.14 21.15 -36.39
C SER A 119 15.18 21.07 -37.58
N HIS A 120 15.63 21.58 -38.73
CA HIS A 120 14.91 21.43 -39.99
C HIS A 120 15.63 20.40 -40.86
N GLY A 121 15.11 19.17 -40.91
CA GLY A 121 15.67 18.05 -41.67
C GLY A 121 16.59 17.14 -40.86
N ASP A 122 17.04 16.05 -41.49
CA ASP A 122 17.91 15.01 -40.89
C ASP A 122 19.39 15.47 -40.74
N ASP A 123 19.72 16.62 -41.32
CA ASP A 123 21.03 17.25 -41.18
C ASP A 123 21.11 18.09 -39.90
N SER A 124 21.82 17.57 -38.90
CA SER A 124 22.13 18.19 -37.60
C SER A 124 22.87 19.53 -37.65
N LYS A 125 23.10 20.08 -38.86
CA LYS A 125 23.82 21.34 -39.09
C LYS A 125 22.92 22.57 -39.22
N ASN A 126 21.60 22.40 -39.35
CA ASN A 126 20.66 23.50 -39.51
C ASN A 126 19.67 23.60 -38.34
N THR A 127 20.21 23.91 -37.15
CA THR A 127 19.42 24.14 -35.94
C THR A 127 19.16 25.63 -35.78
N GLN A 128 17.89 26.02 -35.82
CA GLN A 128 17.47 27.40 -35.53
C GLN A 128 17.06 27.52 -34.06
N LYS A 129 17.63 28.51 -33.37
CA LYS A 129 17.23 28.89 -32.00
C LYS A 129 16.13 29.92 -32.08
N TYR A 130 15.04 29.69 -31.35
CA TYR A 130 13.94 30.64 -31.18
C TYR A 130 13.87 31.06 -29.72
N GLU A 131 13.61 32.35 -29.47
CA GLU A 131 13.39 32.87 -28.12
C GLU A 131 11.91 33.20 -27.93
N ILE A 132 11.38 32.91 -26.74
CA ILE A 132 9.94 33.07 -26.50
C ILE A 132 9.51 34.53 -26.58
N LYS A 133 10.44 35.47 -26.35
CA LYS A 133 10.20 36.90 -26.45
C LYS A 133 9.69 37.30 -27.83
N ASP A 134 10.13 36.60 -28.88
CA ASP A 134 9.77 36.91 -30.27
C ASP A 134 8.36 36.44 -30.65
N VAL A 135 7.86 35.39 -29.98
CA VAL A 135 6.56 34.76 -30.26
C VAL A 135 5.58 34.86 -29.09
N ARG A 136 5.89 35.68 -28.08
CA ARG A 136 5.17 35.73 -26.80
C ARG A 136 3.68 36.05 -26.98
N SER A 137 3.34 36.94 -27.91
CA SER A 137 1.94 37.32 -28.19
C SER A 137 1.09 36.17 -28.73
N GLU A 138 1.71 35.17 -29.34
CA GLU A 138 1.03 33.99 -29.90
C GLU A 138 1.03 32.82 -28.92
N VAL A 139 2.14 32.60 -28.22
CA VAL A 139 2.33 31.45 -27.32
C VAL A 139 1.65 31.66 -25.97
N LEU A 140 1.69 32.87 -25.41
CA LEU A 140 1.18 33.12 -24.06
C LEU A 140 -0.34 32.88 -23.94
N PRO A 141 -1.20 33.34 -24.86
CA PRO A 141 -2.63 33.06 -24.78
C PRO A 141 -2.96 31.56 -24.94
N LEU A 142 -2.21 30.86 -25.80
CA LEU A 142 -2.35 29.41 -25.96
C LEU A 142 -1.96 28.66 -24.69
N TRP A 143 -0.89 29.10 -24.04
CA TRP A 143 -0.46 28.54 -22.76
C TRP A 143 -1.53 28.78 -21.69
N GLU A 144 -2.00 30.01 -21.52
CA GLU A 144 -3.02 30.35 -20.51
C GLU A 144 -4.30 29.52 -20.67
N SER A 145 -4.83 29.40 -21.90
CA SER A 145 -6.01 28.57 -22.17
C SER A 145 -5.73 27.09 -21.91
N TYR A 146 -4.60 26.54 -22.38
CA TYR A 146 -4.25 25.15 -22.13
C TYR A 146 -4.14 24.84 -20.62
N ILE A 147 -3.53 25.73 -19.84
CA ILE A 147 -3.43 25.56 -18.39
C ILE A 147 -4.80 25.58 -17.72
N ALA A 148 -5.64 26.55 -18.08
CA ALA A 148 -6.95 26.75 -17.47
C ALA A 148 -7.97 25.66 -17.83
N ASP A 149 -8.03 25.30 -19.11
CA ASP A 149 -9.11 24.49 -19.67
C ASP A 149 -8.81 22.99 -19.64
N GLU A 150 -7.52 22.61 -19.73
CA GLU A 150 -7.10 21.21 -19.86
C GLU A 150 -6.24 20.76 -18.67
N TRP A 151 -5.14 21.47 -18.40
CA TRP A 151 -4.12 20.97 -17.48
C TRP A 151 -4.56 21.02 -16.01
N TRP A 152 -5.08 22.14 -15.49
CA TRP A 152 -5.55 22.21 -14.10
C TRP A 152 -6.70 21.24 -13.79
N PRO A 153 -7.73 21.09 -14.65
CA PRO A 153 -8.77 20.09 -14.45
C PRO A 153 -8.22 18.67 -14.38
N TRP A 154 -7.28 18.31 -15.29
CA TRP A 154 -6.59 17.03 -15.24
C TRP A 154 -5.78 16.86 -13.95
N GLN A 155 -4.96 17.86 -13.61
CA GLN A 155 -4.10 17.85 -12.44
C GLN A 155 -4.89 17.64 -11.15
N LYS A 156 -6.02 18.33 -11.01
CA LYS A 156 -6.92 18.17 -9.86
C LYS A 156 -7.43 16.75 -9.74
N LYS A 157 -7.90 16.14 -10.84
CA LYS A 157 -8.36 14.74 -10.86
C LYS A 157 -7.23 13.75 -10.55
N ALA A 158 -6.03 14.00 -11.07
CA ALA A 158 -4.84 13.18 -10.81
C ALA A 158 -4.44 13.23 -9.32
N LYS A 159 -4.39 14.44 -8.73
CA LYS A 159 -4.11 14.65 -7.30
C LYS A 159 -5.12 13.95 -6.40
N MET A 160 -6.40 14.04 -6.76
CA MET A 160 -7.46 13.32 -6.06
C MET A 160 -7.20 11.81 -6.15
N SER A 161 -7.05 11.25 -7.34
CA SER A 161 -6.94 9.79 -7.51
C SER A 161 -5.64 9.15 -6.97
N GLN A 162 -4.59 9.94 -6.71
CA GLN A 162 -3.26 9.45 -6.33
C GLN A 162 -3.23 8.61 -5.05
N PRO A 163 -3.87 9.00 -3.93
CA PRO A 163 -3.85 8.21 -2.70
C PRO A 163 -4.55 6.87 -2.88
N SER A 164 -5.67 6.86 -3.63
CA SER A 164 -6.41 5.64 -3.98
C SER A 164 -5.56 4.72 -4.87
N GLN A 165 -4.85 5.27 -5.85
CA GLN A 165 -3.93 4.50 -6.70
C GLN A 165 -2.79 3.89 -5.90
N LYS A 166 -2.18 4.69 -5.01
CA LYS A 166 -1.08 4.23 -4.16
C LYS A 166 -1.53 3.09 -3.25
N LEU A 167 -2.67 3.25 -2.57
CA LEU A 167 -3.25 2.21 -1.72
C LEU A 167 -3.55 0.94 -2.52
N PHE A 168 -4.13 1.06 -3.72
CA PHE A 168 -4.40 -0.08 -4.60
C PHE A 168 -3.11 -0.82 -4.96
N SER A 169 -2.09 -0.09 -5.43
CA SER A 169 -0.79 -0.68 -5.80
C SER A 169 -0.12 -1.36 -4.61
N ASP A 170 -0.21 -0.76 -3.43
CA ASP A 170 0.37 -1.28 -2.20
C ASP A 170 -0.30 -2.58 -1.74
N LEU A 171 -1.63 -2.63 -1.79
CA LEU A 171 -2.41 -3.84 -1.47
C LEU A 171 -2.26 -4.92 -2.54
N PHE A 172 -2.11 -4.55 -3.81
CA PHE A 172 -1.84 -5.51 -4.88
C PHE A 172 -0.48 -6.18 -4.68
N SER A 173 0.53 -5.40 -4.27
CA SER A 173 1.85 -5.93 -3.91
C SER A 173 1.79 -6.85 -2.70
N LEU A 174 0.93 -6.53 -1.72
CA LEU A 174 0.68 -7.38 -0.56
C LEU A 174 0.04 -8.71 -0.97
N TYR A 175 -0.99 -8.67 -1.82
CA TYR A 175 -1.63 -9.84 -2.39
C TYR A 175 -0.64 -10.76 -3.11
N GLN A 176 0.19 -10.22 -4.02
CA GLN A 176 1.18 -11.01 -4.75
C GLN A 176 2.20 -11.70 -3.82
N ARG A 177 2.55 -11.05 -2.71
CA ARG A 177 3.46 -11.62 -1.71
C ARG A 177 2.80 -12.73 -0.92
N GLN A 178 1.54 -12.55 -0.52
CA GLN A 178 0.77 -13.59 0.15
C GLN A 178 0.63 -14.83 -0.73
N GLU A 179 0.35 -14.67 -2.03
CA GLU A 179 0.32 -15.79 -2.99
C GLU A 179 1.67 -16.51 -3.13
N LYS A 180 2.78 -15.76 -3.12
CA LYS A 180 4.12 -16.33 -3.34
C LYS A 180 4.75 -16.93 -2.09
N PHE A 181 4.42 -16.39 -0.91
CA PHE A 181 5.09 -16.68 0.35
C PHE A 181 4.11 -16.84 1.53
N GLY A 182 2.89 -17.30 1.29
CA GLY A 182 1.83 -17.37 2.30
C GLY A 182 2.16 -18.23 3.54
N GLU A 183 3.10 -19.16 3.43
CA GLU A 183 3.59 -19.93 4.59
C GLU A 183 4.56 -19.15 5.49
N ALA A 184 5.20 -18.12 4.95
CA ALA A 184 6.19 -17.29 5.66
C ALA A 184 5.64 -15.92 6.07
N TYR A 185 4.45 -15.55 5.57
CA TYR A 185 3.86 -14.24 5.77
C TYR A 185 2.39 -14.33 6.07
N GLU A 186 2.01 -13.66 7.14
CA GLU A 186 0.63 -13.45 7.54
C GLU A 186 0.28 -11.97 7.37
N VAL A 187 -0.97 -11.71 6.95
CA VAL A 187 -1.54 -10.37 6.96
C VAL A 187 -2.53 -10.29 8.10
N VAL A 188 -2.29 -9.37 9.02
CA VAL A 188 -3.17 -9.13 10.17
C VAL A 188 -3.70 -7.71 10.16
N MET A 189 -4.94 -7.54 10.60
CA MET A 189 -5.53 -6.25 10.92
C MET A 189 -5.45 -6.01 12.43
N GLY A 190 -4.75 -4.94 12.82
CA GLY A 190 -4.57 -4.56 14.22
C GLY A 190 -5.59 -3.51 14.68
N PHE A 191 -6.11 -3.67 15.90
CA PHE A 191 -7.04 -2.75 16.55
C PHE A 191 -6.49 -2.28 17.89
N GLY A 192 -6.69 -0.99 18.19
CA GLY A 192 -6.22 -0.35 19.42
C GLY A 192 -4.70 -0.33 19.53
N CYS A 193 -4.04 0.71 19.01
CA CYS A 193 -2.59 0.83 19.10
C CYS A 193 -2.17 1.38 20.47
N LEU A 194 -1.59 0.53 21.31
CA LEU A 194 -1.04 0.87 22.61
C LEU A 194 0.42 1.31 22.46
N LEU A 195 0.74 2.45 23.06
CA LEU A 195 2.10 2.95 23.23
C LEU A 195 2.41 2.99 24.72
N TRP A 196 3.41 2.23 25.18
CA TRP A 196 3.90 2.33 26.54
C TRP A 196 5.43 2.35 26.58
N LYS A 197 5.97 2.71 27.74
CA LYS A 197 7.39 2.60 28.06
C LYS A 197 7.53 1.64 29.23
N ASN A 198 8.33 0.59 29.10
CA ASN A 198 8.56 -0.36 30.19
C ASN A 198 9.49 0.24 31.26
N ALA A 199 9.69 -0.50 32.36
CA ALA A 199 10.56 -0.09 33.47
C ALA A 199 12.02 0.13 33.03
N ASP A 200 12.47 -0.62 32.01
CA ASP A 200 13.82 -0.52 31.43
C ASP A 200 13.97 0.65 30.44
N GLY A 201 12.89 1.40 30.21
CA GLY A 201 12.85 2.55 29.31
C GLY A 201 12.70 2.22 27.83
N GLU A 202 12.46 0.95 27.47
CA GLU A 202 12.11 0.55 26.11
C GLU A 202 10.68 0.97 25.77
N THR A 203 10.50 1.55 24.58
CA THR A 203 9.17 1.88 24.04
C THR A 203 8.60 0.69 23.29
N ILE A 204 7.38 0.31 23.65
CA ILE A 204 6.62 -0.74 22.97
C ILE A 204 5.39 -0.07 22.34
N GLN A 205 5.18 -0.36 21.05
CA GLN A 205 4.04 0.14 20.29
C GLN A 205 3.40 -1.03 19.54
N ARG A 206 2.28 -1.54 20.04
CA ARG A 206 1.60 -2.74 19.50
C ARG A 206 0.09 -2.54 19.47
N HIS A 207 -0.58 -3.28 18.60
CA HIS A 207 -2.04 -3.36 18.63
C HIS A 207 -2.48 -4.26 19.79
N LEU A 208 -3.66 -4.01 20.37
CA LEU A 208 -4.23 -4.80 21.46
C LEU A 208 -4.88 -6.08 20.93
N PHE A 209 -5.49 -5.98 19.74
CA PHE A 209 -6.15 -7.09 19.09
C PHE A 209 -5.65 -7.19 17.66
N THR A 210 -5.46 -8.41 17.18
CA THR A 210 -5.14 -8.70 15.79
C THR A 210 -6.11 -9.73 15.24
N VAL A 211 -6.53 -9.54 14.00
CA VAL A 211 -7.35 -10.51 13.27
C VAL A 211 -6.62 -10.86 11.99
N PRO A 212 -6.33 -12.14 11.72
CA PRO A 212 -5.80 -12.57 10.43
C PRO A 212 -6.79 -12.18 9.32
N VAL A 213 -6.28 -11.67 8.20
CA VAL A 213 -7.12 -11.24 7.07
C VAL A 213 -6.66 -11.85 5.76
N ASN A 214 -7.64 -12.09 4.89
CA ASN A 214 -7.42 -12.52 3.52
C ASN A 214 -7.46 -11.31 2.60
N VAL A 215 -6.44 -11.17 1.75
CA VAL A 215 -6.40 -10.18 0.67
C VAL A 215 -6.68 -10.91 -0.64
N VAL A 216 -7.74 -10.53 -1.34
CA VAL A 216 -8.17 -11.18 -2.59
C VAL A 216 -8.21 -10.15 -3.71
N PHE A 217 -7.66 -10.51 -4.87
CA PHE A 217 -7.73 -9.70 -6.08
C PHE A 217 -8.71 -10.31 -7.11
N ASP A 218 -9.66 -9.50 -7.56
CA ASP A 218 -10.62 -9.80 -8.63
C ASP A 218 -10.13 -9.11 -9.91
N ALA A 219 -9.54 -9.89 -10.82
CA ALA A 219 -8.91 -9.36 -12.03
C ALA A 219 -9.93 -8.76 -13.02
N ASP A 220 -11.12 -9.36 -13.12
CA ASP A 220 -12.17 -8.93 -14.04
C ASP A 220 -12.70 -7.54 -13.66
N LYS A 221 -12.85 -7.28 -12.36
CA LYS A 221 -13.34 -5.99 -11.86
C LYS A 221 -12.23 -5.03 -11.46
N SER A 222 -10.98 -5.47 -11.47
CA SER A 222 -9.84 -4.72 -10.91
C SER A 222 -10.10 -4.26 -9.48
N LEU A 223 -10.60 -5.17 -8.63
CA LEU A 223 -10.93 -4.90 -7.22
C LEU A 223 -10.01 -5.69 -6.30
N ILE A 224 -9.59 -5.08 -5.20
CA ILE A 224 -8.96 -5.77 -4.08
C ILE A 224 -9.92 -5.73 -2.90
N ARG A 225 -10.09 -6.88 -2.25
CA ARG A 225 -10.94 -7.04 -1.08
C ARG A 225 -10.15 -7.60 0.09
N ILE A 226 -10.44 -7.09 1.28
CA ILE A 226 -9.92 -7.60 2.55
C ILE A 226 -11.10 -8.10 3.37
N SER A 227 -10.99 -9.34 3.86
CA SER A 227 -11.97 -10.00 4.73
C SER A 227 -11.26 -10.65 5.91
N PRO A 228 -11.95 -10.86 7.05
CA PRO A 228 -11.41 -11.67 8.12
C PRO A 228 -11.14 -13.11 7.63
N SER A 229 -10.07 -13.72 8.11
CA SER A 229 -9.86 -15.16 7.96
C SER A 229 -10.86 -15.95 8.82
N ALA A 230 -11.08 -17.22 8.48
CA ALA A 230 -11.93 -18.12 9.25
C ALA A 230 -11.40 -18.37 10.69
N GLU A 231 -10.13 -18.05 10.94
CA GLU A 231 -9.41 -18.35 12.18
C GLU A 231 -9.74 -17.43 13.38
N GLY A 232 -10.52 -16.36 13.18
CA GLY A 232 -11.08 -15.56 14.28
C GLY A 232 -10.12 -14.54 14.93
N LEU A 233 -10.49 -14.01 16.11
CA LEU A 233 -9.75 -12.96 16.83
C LEU A 233 -8.59 -13.54 17.65
N GLU A 234 -7.40 -12.99 17.48
CA GLU A 234 -6.22 -13.32 18.28
C GLU A 234 -5.83 -12.17 19.23
N PHE A 235 -5.42 -12.53 20.45
CA PHE A 235 -4.90 -11.58 21.43
C PHE A 235 -3.40 -11.39 21.22
N SER A 236 -2.99 -10.17 20.85
CA SER A 236 -1.59 -9.81 20.72
C SER A 236 -1.11 -9.15 22.02
N LEU A 237 -0.80 -9.96 23.05
CA LEU A 237 -0.09 -9.50 24.25
C LEU A 237 1.43 -9.62 24.04
#